data_AF-T0RT97-F1
#
_entry.id   AF-T0RT97-F1
#
_cell.length_a   1.000
_cell.length_b   1.000
_cell.length_c   1.000
_cell.angle_alpha   90.00
_cell.angle_beta   90.00
_cell.angle_gamma   90.00
#
_symmetry.space_group_name_H-M   'P 1'
#
loop_
_entity.id
_entity.type
_entity.pdbx_description
1 polymer ?
#
loop_
_entity_poly.entity_id
_entity_poly.type
_entity_poly.pdbx_seq_one_letter_code
_entity_poly.pdbx_strand_id
1 'polypeptide(L)'
;MLNKRIPANWATKCDGNNLHVDINSTIDASKLVKEKNALKMAVYRELANSLIFIAKNSPSDNIERTDAVTLTLTQAQIKINAATMGKDIAKFRTLKSEKFIMDHLYASVKVQEIVK
;
A
#
# COMPACT_ATOMS: atom_id res chain seq x y z
N MET A 1 -17.37 -1.51 -1.71
CA MET A 1 -16.68 -0.69 -2.73
C MET A 1 -15.66 0.18 -2.01
N LEU A 2 -14.37 -0.01 -2.29
CA LEU A 2 -13.27 0.72 -1.65
C LEU A 2 -13.45 2.24 -1.76
N ASN A 3 -13.99 2.71 -2.89
CA ASN A 3 -14.19 4.11 -3.27
C ASN A 3 -15.00 4.95 -2.26
N LYS A 4 -15.81 4.33 -1.39
CA LYS A 4 -16.59 5.06 -0.37
C LYS A 4 -15.82 5.32 0.93
N ARG A 5 -14.63 4.74 1.09
CA ARG A 5 -13.85 4.78 2.33
C ARG A 5 -12.39 5.17 2.13
N ILE A 6 -12.00 5.50 0.90
CA ILE A 6 -10.61 5.94 0.65
C ILE A 6 -10.39 7.36 1.18
N PRO A 7 -9.22 7.64 1.75
CA PRO A 7 -8.78 9.00 2.08
C PRO A 7 -8.81 9.93 0.86
N ALA A 8 -8.99 11.24 1.09
CA ALA A 8 -9.08 12.24 0.02
C ALA A 8 -7.80 12.38 -0.82
N ASN A 9 -6.65 11.98 -0.27
CA ASN A 9 -5.35 11.99 -0.96
C ASN A 9 -5.10 10.71 -1.80
N TRP A 10 -6.09 9.83 -1.94
CA TRP A 10 -5.99 8.60 -2.71
C TRP A 10 -6.82 8.72 -3.99
N ALA A 11 -6.29 8.16 -5.08
CA ALA A 11 -7.03 7.90 -6.29
C ALA A 11 -7.04 6.39 -6.56
N THR A 12 -8.15 5.88 -7.08
CA THR A 12 -8.30 4.46 -7.40
C THR A 12 -8.79 4.30 -8.82
N LYS A 13 -8.21 3.37 -9.55
CA LYS A 13 -8.62 3.00 -10.90
C LYS A 13 -8.67 1.48 -11.00
N CYS A 14 -9.71 0.96 -11.65
CA CYS A 14 -9.75 -0.44 -12.05
C CYS A 14 -9.44 -0.54 -13.53
N ASP A 15 -8.56 -1.47 -13.91
CA ASP A 15 -8.28 -1.82 -15.30
C ASP A 15 -8.53 -3.31 -15.50
N GLY A 16 -9.70 -3.63 -16.03
CA GLY A 16 -10.25 -4.99 -16.00
C GLY A 16 -10.37 -5.49 -14.57
N ASN A 17 -9.62 -6.55 -14.26
CA ASN A 17 -9.61 -7.20 -12.95
C ASN A 17 -8.38 -6.81 -12.10
N ASN A 18 -7.70 -5.73 -12.48
CA ASN A 18 -6.60 -5.14 -11.72
C ASN A 18 -7.06 -3.89 -10.98
N LEU A 19 -6.55 -3.72 -9.77
CA LEU A 19 -6.74 -2.52 -8.96
C LEU A 19 -5.46 -1.69 -8.95
N HIS A 20 -5.58 -0.42 -9.31
CA HIS A 20 -4.54 0.59 -9.20
C HIS A 20 -4.94 1.60 -8.14
N VAL A 21 -4.02 1.88 -7.21
CA VAL A 21 -4.22 2.87 -6.14
C VAL A 21 -3.04 3.82 -6.13
N ASP A 22 -3.30 5.09 -6.40
CA ASP A 22 -2.34 6.17 -6.29
C ASP A 22 -2.54 6.88 -4.95
N ILE A 23 -1.45 7.03 -4.18
CA ILE A 23 -1.46 7.64 -2.85
C ILE A 23 -0.48 8.80 -2.85
N ASN A 24 -1.00 10.00 -2.60
CA ASN A 24 -0.17 11.17 -2.34
C ASN A 24 0.12 11.24 -0.84
N SER A 25 1.34 10.87 -0.44
CA SER A 25 1.75 10.84 0.97
C SER A 25 1.67 12.23 1.59
N THR A 26 1.11 12.30 2.78
CA THR A 26 1.07 13.54 3.59
C THR A 26 2.23 13.61 4.58
N ILE A 27 3.21 12.70 4.48
CA ILE A 27 4.40 12.70 5.35
C ILE A 27 5.21 13.98 5.09
N ASP A 28 5.34 14.77 6.15
CA ASP A 28 6.17 15.97 6.16
C ASP A 28 7.66 15.59 6.18
N ALA A 29 8.26 15.54 4.98
CA ALA A 29 9.68 15.25 4.84
C ALA A 29 10.56 16.27 5.57
N SER A 30 10.14 17.53 5.71
CA SER A 30 11.00 18.57 6.33
C SER A 30 11.41 18.21 7.77
N LYS A 31 10.58 17.43 8.46
CA LYS A 31 10.83 16.92 9.82
C LYS A 31 11.74 15.69 9.86
N LEU A 32 11.85 14.95 8.75
CA LEU A 32 12.54 13.66 8.66
C LEU A 32 13.81 13.71 7.78
N VAL A 33 14.03 14.79 7.03
CA VAL A 33 15.16 14.97 6.09
C VAL A 33 16.52 14.95 6.79
N LYS A 34 16.59 15.26 8.09
CA LYS A 34 17.84 15.15 8.87
C LYS A 34 18.39 13.72 8.90
N GLU A 35 17.54 12.72 8.72
CA GLU A 35 17.91 11.31 8.67
C GLU A 35 17.23 10.64 7.46
N LYS A 36 17.93 10.52 6.34
CA LYS A 36 17.39 9.90 5.10
C LYS A 36 16.71 8.53 5.34
N ASN A 37 17.23 7.75 6.29
CA ASN A 37 16.64 6.47 6.68
C ASN A 37 15.28 6.62 7.36
N ALA A 38 15.05 7.67 8.14
CA ALA A 38 13.79 7.91 8.85
C ALA A 38 12.64 8.18 7.87
N LEU A 39 12.88 8.99 6.83
CA LEU A 39 11.88 9.23 5.78
C LEU A 39 11.53 7.93 5.05
N LYS A 40 12.52 7.16 4.64
CA LYS A 40 12.31 5.87 3.96
C LYS A 40 11.48 4.92 4.82
N MET A 41 11.84 4.73 6.08
CA MET A 41 11.06 3.88 7.01
C MET A 41 9.62 4.37 7.15
N ALA A 42 9.39 5.68 7.27
CA ALA A 42 8.05 6.23 7.38
C ALA A 42 7.20 5.95 6.14
N VAL A 43 7.78 6.12 4.94
CA VAL A 43 7.11 5.85 3.66
C VAL A 43 6.78 4.36 3.50
N TYR A 44 7.71 3.45 3.85
CA TYR A 44 7.44 2.01 3.82
C TYR A 44 6.35 1.58 4.83
N ARG A 45 6.31 2.21 6.01
CA ARG A 45 5.23 1.98 6.98
C ARG A 45 3.89 2.47 6.45
N GLU A 46 3.83 3.63 5.81
CA GLU A 46 2.61 4.13 5.18
C GLU A 46 2.12 3.20 4.07
N LEU A 47 3.04 2.69 3.23
CA LEU A 47 2.71 1.69 2.20
C LEU A 47 2.09 0.42 2.81
N ALA A 48 2.73 -0.15 3.84
CA ALA A 48 2.22 -1.35 4.53
C ALA A 48 0.83 -1.10 5.15
N ASN A 49 0.67 0.03 5.83
CA ASN A 49 -0.62 0.43 6.40
C ASN A 49 -1.70 0.61 5.32
N SER A 50 -1.32 1.12 4.16
CA SER A 50 -2.23 1.32 3.03
C SER A 50 -2.73 -0.02 2.46
N LEU A 51 -1.85 -1.01 2.32
CA LEU A 51 -2.22 -2.37 1.91
C LEU A 51 -3.17 -3.03 2.91
N ILE A 52 -2.89 -2.91 4.21
CA ILE A 52 -3.77 -3.43 5.27
C ILE A 52 -5.12 -2.70 5.26
N PHE A 53 -5.11 -1.39 5.03
CA PHE A 53 -6.32 -0.58 4.92
C PHE A 53 -7.20 -1.05 3.75
N ILE A 54 -6.60 -1.27 2.58
CA ILE A 54 -7.31 -1.80 1.40
C ILE A 54 -7.91 -3.15 1.70
N ALA A 55 -7.13 -4.04 2.32
CA ALA A 55 -7.61 -5.35 2.73
C ALA A 55 -8.86 -5.22 3.61
N LYS A 56 -8.80 -4.43 4.69
CA LYS A 56 -9.89 -4.29 5.67
C LYS A 56 -11.13 -3.56 5.12
N ASN A 57 -10.98 -2.70 4.10
CA ASN A 57 -12.07 -1.88 3.56
C ASN A 57 -12.65 -2.36 2.22
N SER A 58 -12.07 -3.38 1.59
CA SER A 58 -12.56 -3.96 0.32
C SER A 58 -13.30 -5.28 0.56
N PRO A 59 -14.52 -5.51 0.02
CA PRO A 59 -15.23 -6.79 0.18
C PRO A 59 -14.32 -8.00 -0.13
N SER A 60 -14.32 -9.03 0.74
CA SER A 60 -13.35 -10.15 0.66
C SER A 60 -13.38 -10.84 -0.69
N ASP A 61 -14.58 -11.21 -1.15
CA ASP A 61 -14.77 -11.92 -2.41
C ASP A 61 -14.28 -11.12 -3.62
N ASN A 62 -14.40 -9.79 -3.57
CA ASN A 62 -13.93 -8.93 -4.65
C ASN A 62 -12.41 -8.81 -4.66
N ILE A 63 -11.79 -8.61 -3.49
CA ILE A 63 -10.33 -8.45 -3.41
C ILE A 63 -9.64 -9.78 -3.71
N GLU A 64 -10.16 -10.91 -3.27
CA GLU A 64 -9.59 -12.24 -3.56
C GLU A 64 -9.59 -12.57 -5.05
N ARG A 65 -10.61 -12.10 -5.78
CA ARG A 65 -10.74 -12.28 -7.23
C ARG A 65 -9.94 -11.28 -8.05
N THR A 66 -9.38 -10.23 -7.44
CA THR A 66 -8.57 -9.23 -8.14
C THR A 66 -7.22 -9.87 -8.52
N ASP A 67 -6.84 -9.80 -9.80
CA ASP A 67 -5.63 -10.46 -10.31
C ASP A 67 -4.37 -9.80 -9.75
N ALA A 68 -4.29 -8.47 -9.87
CA ALA A 68 -3.21 -7.68 -9.32
C ALA A 68 -3.74 -6.43 -8.61
N VAL A 69 -3.10 -6.10 -7.50
CA VAL A 69 -3.26 -4.84 -6.80
C VAL A 69 -1.93 -4.11 -6.84
N THR A 70 -1.93 -2.94 -7.46
CA THR A 70 -0.76 -2.08 -7.57
C THR A 70 -0.99 -0.80 -6.80
N LEU A 71 0.01 -0.41 -6.01
CA LEU A 71 0.02 0.81 -5.24
C LEU A 71 1.16 1.69 -5.70
N THR A 72 0.88 2.96 -5.95
CA THR A 72 1.90 3.97 -6.19
C THR A 72 1.81 5.01 -5.10
N LEU A 73 2.76 4.98 -4.17
CA LEU A 73 2.88 5.97 -3.11
C LEU A 73 3.89 7.02 -3.53
N THR A 74 3.44 8.26 -3.67
CA THR A 74 4.27 9.40 -4.05
C THR A 74 4.48 10.33 -2.86
N GLN A 75 5.74 10.52 -2.49
CA GLN A 75 6.21 11.52 -1.54
C GLN A 75 7.14 12.50 -2.29
N ALA A 76 7.40 13.68 -1.72
CA ALA A 76 8.22 14.74 -2.33
C ALA A 76 9.56 14.24 -2.90
N GLN A 77 10.26 13.35 -2.19
CA GLN A 77 11.60 12.87 -2.56
C GLN A 77 11.64 11.40 -2.98
N ILE A 78 10.62 10.62 -2.64
CA ILE A 78 10.59 9.17 -2.85
C ILE A 78 9.25 8.79 -3.47
N LYS A 79 9.28 7.97 -4.51
CA LYS A 79 8.11 7.27 -5.04
C LYS A 79 8.31 5.78 -4.85
N ILE A 80 7.33 5.09 -4.28
CA ILE A 80 7.36 3.62 -4.15
C ILE A 80 6.20 3.05 -4.95
N ASN A 81 6.52 2.17 -5.89
CA ASN A 81 5.54 1.32 -6.55
C ASN A 81 5.54 -0.03 -5.85
N ALA A 82 4.36 -0.56 -5.55
CA ALA A 82 4.15 -1.87 -4.96
C ALA A 82 3.18 -2.67 -5.82
N ALA A 83 3.41 -3.97 -5.91
CA ALA A 83 2.54 -4.90 -6.61
C ALA A 83 2.36 -6.18 -5.80
N THR A 84 1.13 -6.67 -5.72
CA THR A 84 0.77 -7.91 -5.04
C THR A 84 -0.50 -8.49 -5.65
N MET A 85 -0.85 -9.73 -5.32
CA MET A 85 -2.09 -10.35 -5.79
C MET A 85 -3.24 -10.04 -4.83
N GLY A 86 -4.46 -9.98 -5.36
CA GLY A 86 -5.67 -9.75 -4.55
C GLY A 86 -5.86 -10.78 -3.44
N LYS A 87 -5.63 -12.07 -3.75
CA LYS A 87 -5.65 -13.18 -2.77
C LYS A 87 -4.68 -12.99 -1.60
N ASP A 88 -3.55 -12.33 -1.84
CA ASP A 88 -2.56 -12.10 -0.79
C ASP A 88 -2.90 -10.86 0.03
N ILE A 89 -3.47 -9.82 -0.58
CA ILE A 89 -4.03 -8.70 0.17
C ILE A 89 -5.15 -9.16 1.11
N ALA A 90 -6.03 -10.05 0.64
CA ALA A 90 -7.15 -10.55 1.43
C ALA A 90 -6.72 -11.14 2.78
N LYS A 91 -5.58 -11.82 2.84
CA LYS A 91 -5.01 -12.41 4.07
C LYS A 91 -4.74 -11.38 5.16
N PHE A 92 -4.43 -10.12 4.84
CA PHE A 92 -4.23 -9.07 5.85
C PHE A 92 -5.49 -8.77 6.67
N ARG A 93 -6.68 -9.22 6.26
CA ARG A 93 -7.91 -9.13 7.06
C ARG A 93 -7.87 -9.99 8.32
N THR A 94 -7.22 -11.15 8.27
CA THR A 94 -7.24 -12.15 9.34
C THR A 94 -5.96 -12.13 10.18
N LEU A 95 -4.85 -11.62 9.64
CA LEU A 95 -3.59 -11.48 10.34
C LEU A 95 -3.70 -10.44 11.48
N LYS A 96 -3.39 -10.87 12.71
CA LYS A 96 -3.39 -10.01 13.91
C LYS A 96 -2.00 -9.78 14.50
N SER A 97 -1.07 -10.70 14.26
CA SER A 97 0.30 -10.62 14.78
C SER A 97 1.16 -9.76 13.86
N GLU A 98 1.86 -8.78 14.44
CA GLU A 98 2.79 -7.91 13.71
C GLU A 98 3.85 -8.73 12.95
N LYS A 99 4.39 -9.77 13.60
CA LYS A 99 5.37 -10.68 12.98
C LYS A 99 4.81 -11.33 11.71
N PHE A 100 3.59 -11.89 11.78
CA PHE A 100 2.99 -12.55 10.62
C PHE A 100 2.59 -11.56 9.52
N ILE A 101 2.22 -10.34 9.88
CA ILE A 101 1.97 -9.26 8.90
C ILE A 101 3.27 -8.94 8.17
N MET A 102 4.39 -8.78 8.88
CA MET A 102 5.69 -8.53 8.27
C MET A 102 6.14 -9.67 7.36
N ASP A 103 6.09 -10.91 7.85
CA ASP A 103 6.48 -12.09 7.08
C ASP A 103 5.65 -12.19 5.78
N HIS A 104 4.35 -11.92 5.87
CA HIS A 104 3.46 -11.93 4.70
C HIS A 104 3.74 -10.78 3.73
N LEU A 105 4.02 -9.57 4.23
CA LEU A 105 4.43 -8.43 3.38
C LEU A 105 5.71 -8.78 2.59
N TYR A 106 6.72 -9.33 3.26
CA TYR A 106 7.98 -9.73 2.61
C TYR A 106 7.78 -10.83 1.55
N ALA A 107 6.88 -11.77 1.79
CA ALA A 107 6.63 -12.88 0.88
C ALA A 107 5.76 -12.50 -0.34
N SER A 108 4.81 -11.56 -0.17
CA SER A 108 3.73 -11.34 -1.14
C SER A 108 3.74 -10.00 -1.85
N VAL A 109 4.52 -9.02 -1.38
CA VAL A 109 4.55 -7.68 -1.94
C VAL A 109 5.89 -7.41 -2.61
N LYS A 110 5.85 -7.14 -3.91
CA LYS A 110 7.01 -6.67 -4.67
C LYS A 110 7.03 -5.15 -4.67
N VAL A 111 8.18 -4.56 -4.39
CA VAL A 111 8.36 -3.11 -4.31
C VAL A 111 9.45 -2.63 -5.25
N GLN A 112 9.24 -1.46 -5.84
CA GLN A 112 10.22 -0.72 -6.62
C GLN A 112 10.29 0.69 -6.08
N GLU A 113 11.45 1.07 -5.56
CA GLU A 113 11.74 2.42 -5.09
C GLU A 113 12.29 3.26 -6.25
N ILE A 114 11.79 4.49 -6.37
CA ILE A 114 12.25 5.49 -7.32
C ILE A 114 12.57 6.75 -6.50
N VAL A 115 13.86 7.02 -6.35
CA VAL A 115 14.35 8.26 -5.73
C VAL A 115 14.26 9.37 -6.78
N LYS A 116 13.66 10.51 -6.40
CA LYS A 116 13.53 11.69 -7.26
C LYS A 116 14.70 12.64 -7.10
#